data_AF-A0A286FR94-F1
#
_entry.id   AF-A0A286FR94-F1
#
_cell.length_a   1.000
_cell.length_b   1.000
_cell.length_c   1.000
_cell.angle_alpha   90.00
_cell.angle_beta   90.00
_cell.angle_gamma   90.00
#
_symmetry.space_group_name_H-M   'P 1'
#
loop_
_entity.id
_entity.type
_entity.pdbx_description
1 polymer ?
#
loop_
_entity_poly.entity_id
_entity_poly.type
_entity_poly.pdbx_seq_one_letter_code
_entity_poly.pdbx_strand_id
1 'polypeptide(L)'
;MGWEKTRGTLPDTGPTWAPDDLSAAAALGGAQLPAAGLLWWIYDSTTQDSYGAGLGGALGALCFLLFAPFLLPILGMLSAFVLTLPSVVLARLAGRRLPGPGWVWHVVAPVGPALFWGVPACVLFGWPLGTAVPALAALGLLPTLWVGLARRRGWRQWGVWWRAAVGSVVLFVLAFGGGVLATETGLIQEYEPPKLTRAQLAGVWHGPSGAELRLHPDGSAEAVKLPAQPPFDDDHFRDYVVCRGSGTWEPDDDSGGTERDGVLLKLDGTCGEDTFWSIGGSEGAPELFVLFGDPDGGSLRILKPTRG
;
A
#
# COMPACT_ATOMS: atom_id res chain seq x y z
N MET A 1 52.47 -42.96 -2.69
CA MET A 1 52.68 -41.78 -1.82
C MET A 1 52.89 -40.59 -2.76
N GLY A 2 52.18 -39.47 -2.74
CA GLY A 2 51.04 -39.01 -1.96
C GLY A 2 50.27 -37.98 -2.80
N TRP A 3 48.94 -38.03 -2.73
CA TRP A 3 48.08 -36.99 -3.29
C TRP A 3 48.00 -35.87 -2.25
N GLU A 4 48.87 -34.86 -2.37
CA GLU A 4 48.74 -33.63 -1.60
C GLU A 4 47.45 -32.92 -2.02
N LYS A 5 46.44 -33.06 -1.16
CA LYS A 5 45.22 -32.26 -1.18
C LYS A 5 45.62 -30.79 -0.98
N THR A 6 45.71 -30.04 -2.07
CA THR A 6 45.57 -28.59 -2.06
C THR A 6 44.14 -28.25 -1.66
N ARG A 7 43.85 -28.33 -0.36
CA ARG A 7 42.75 -27.58 0.25
C ARG A 7 43.17 -26.12 0.19
N GLY A 8 42.75 -25.42 -0.86
CA GLY A 8 42.82 -23.98 -0.89
C GLY A 8 42.11 -23.43 0.34
N THR A 9 42.89 -22.93 1.29
CA THR A 9 42.43 -22.06 2.36
C THR A 9 41.85 -20.83 1.68
N LEU A 10 40.53 -20.74 1.66
CA LEU A 10 39.83 -19.52 1.26
C LEU A 10 40.41 -18.37 2.11
N PRO A 11 40.85 -17.26 1.50
CA PRO A 11 41.36 -16.13 2.25
C PRO A 11 40.29 -15.66 3.22
N ASP A 12 40.70 -15.49 4.48
CA ASP A 12 39.88 -14.93 5.55
C ASP A 12 39.62 -13.45 5.26
N THR A 13 38.70 -13.20 4.32
CA THR A 13 38.20 -11.87 4.06
C THR A 13 37.39 -11.46 5.27
N GLY A 14 37.70 -10.30 5.85
CA GLY A 14 37.02 -9.73 7.01
C GLY A 14 35.50 -9.55 6.83
N PRO A 15 34.81 -8.85 7.75
CA PRO A 15 33.36 -8.66 7.70
C PRO A 15 32.88 -7.72 6.55
N THR A 16 33.66 -7.61 5.48
CA THR A 16 33.36 -6.82 4.29
C THR A 16 32.68 -7.66 3.22
N TRP A 17 31.94 -6.98 2.35
CA TRP A 17 31.11 -7.60 1.34
C TRP A 17 31.89 -7.59 0.03
N ALA A 18 31.83 -8.68 -0.74
CA ALA A 18 32.48 -8.70 -2.04
C ALA A 18 31.66 -7.86 -3.04
N PRO A 19 32.27 -7.21 -4.05
CA PRO A 19 31.53 -6.55 -5.14
C PRO A 19 30.49 -7.49 -5.78
N ASP A 20 30.78 -8.78 -5.83
CA ASP A 20 29.87 -9.80 -6.33
C ASP A 20 28.61 -10.00 -5.46
N ASP A 21 28.74 -9.79 -4.14
CA ASP A 21 27.59 -9.86 -3.21
C ASP A 21 26.63 -8.70 -3.46
N LEU A 22 27.16 -7.50 -3.74
CA LEU A 22 26.38 -6.31 -4.03
C LEU A 22 25.57 -6.49 -5.32
N SER A 23 26.20 -6.94 -6.40
CA SER A 23 25.50 -7.16 -7.66
C SER A 23 24.42 -8.25 -7.53
N ALA A 24 24.69 -9.33 -6.79
CA ALA A 24 23.70 -10.37 -6.56
C ALA A 24 22.52 -9.88 -5.70
N ALA A 25 22.80 -9.14 -4.64
CA ALA A 25 21.79 -8.53 -3.78
C ALA A 25 20.93 -7.53 -4.57
N ALA A 26 21.55 -6.64 -5.34
CA ALA A 26 20.83 -5.64 -6.13
C ALA A 26 19.97 -6.27 -7.22
N ALA A 27 20.49 -7.29 -7.92
CA ALA A 27 19.76 -7.98 -8.98
C ALA A 27 18.47 -8.63 -8.45
N LEU A 28 18.54 -9.42 -7.37
CA LEU A 28 17.33 -10.04 -6.83
C LEU A 28 16.45 -9.03 -6.06
N GLY A 29 17.08 -8.08 -5.37
CA GLY A 29 16.40 -6.99 -4.68
C GLY A 29 15.50 -6.19 -5.61
N GLY A 30 15.96 -5.89 -6.83
CA GLY A 30 15.13 -5.26 -7.86
C GLY A 30 14.10 -6.21 -8.47
N ALA A 31 14.49 -7.46 -8.74
CA ALA A 31 13.63 -8.46 -9.39
C ALA A 31 12.37 -8.83 -8.59
N GLN A 32 12.39 -8.75 -7.26
CA GLN A 32 11.20 -9.06 -6.45
C GLN A 32 10.20 -7.90 -6.34
N LEU A 33 10.60 -6.66 -6.65
CA LEU A 33 9.76 -5.48 -6.46
C LEU A 33 8.49 -5.46 -7.29
N PRO A 34 8.46 -5.95 -8.56
CA PRO A 34 7.20 -6.05 -9.30
C PRO A 34 6.18 -6.94 -8.59
N ALA A 35 6.62 -8.06 -8.01
CA ALA A 35 5.74 -8.96 -7.26
C ALA A 35 5.27 -8.32 -5.93
N ALA A 36 6.17 -7.67 -5.20
CA ALA A 36 5.82 -6.95 -3.97
C ALA A 36 4.85 -5.79 -4.24
N GLY A 37 5.10 -5.02 -5.31
CA GLY A 37 4.22 -3.93 -5.75
C GLY A 37 2.86 -4.43 -6.21
N LEU A 38 2.79 -5.56 -6.91
CA LEU A 38 1.53 -6.21 -7.27
C LEU A 38 0.74 -6.64 -6.03
N LEU A 39 1.37 -7.30 -5.07
CA LEU A 39 0.70 -7.71 -3.82
C LEU A 39 0.20 -6.50 -3.03
N TRP A 40 1.00 -5.43 -2.97
CA TRP A 40 0.59 -4.18 -2.35
C TRP A 40 -0.60 -3.55 -3.09
N TRP A 41 -0.58 -3.52 -4.43
CA TRP A 41 -1.68 -3.00 -5.24
C TRP A 41 -2.96 -3.83 -5.08
N ILE A 42 -2.87 -5.16 -5.06
CA ILE A 42 -4.03 -6.03 -4.79
C ILE A 42 -4.58 -5.74 -3.38
N TYR A 43 -3.72 -5.69 -2.37
CA TYR A 43 -4.13 -5.38 -1.01
C TYR A 43 -4.82 -4.01 -0.93
N ASP A 44 -4.20 -2.97 -1.49
CA ASP A 44 -4.73 -1.61 -1.48
C ASP A 44 -6.08 -1.52 -2.21
N SER A 45 -6.16 -2.01 -3.44
CA SER A 45 -7.39 -1.99 -4.26
C SER A 45 -8.53 -2.84 -3.70
N THR A 46 -8.22 -3.91 -2.95
CA THR A 46 -9.25 -4.81 -2.41
C THR A 46 -9.69 -4.38 -1.01
N THR A 47 -8.78 -3.83 -0.18
CA THR A 47 -9.07 -3.59 1.25
C THR A 47 -9.28 -2.12 1.61
N GLN A 48 -8.89 -1.18 0.75
CA GLN A 48 -9.10 0.24 0.97
C GLN A 48 -10.27 0.76 0.13
N ASP A 49 -10.97 1.75 0.69
CA ASP A 49 -12.02 2.46 -0.03
C ASP A 49 -11.39 3.37 -1.09
N SER A 50 -11.70 3.13 -2.37
CA SER A 50 -11.25 3.96 -3.48
C SER A 50 -12.04 5.27 -3.62
N TYR A 51 -13.10 5.44 -2.82
CA TYR A 51 -14.02 6.59 -2.90
C TYR A 51 -14.55 6.83 -4.32
N GLY A 52 -14.66 5.78 -5.14
CA GLY A 52 -15.12 5.85 -6.53
C GLY A 52 -14.10 6.38 -7.54
N ALA A 53 -12.84 6.67 -7.14
CA ALA A 53 -11.79 7.11 -8.06
C ALA A 53 -11.24 5.92 -8.88
N GLY A 54 -11.92 5.58 -9.97
CA GLY A 54 -11.71 4.32 -10.70
C GLY A 54 -10.52 4.26 -11.66
N LEU A 55 -9.95 5.39 -12.09
CA LEU A 55 -9.05 5.42 -13.26
C LEU A 55 -7.57 5.67 -12.96
N GLY A 56 -7.23 6.03 -11.72
CA GLY A 56 -5.83 6.28 -11.30
C GLY A 56 -4.90 5.07 -11.49
N GLY A 57 -5.44 3.85 -11.44
CA GLY A 57 -4.68 2.61 -11.55
C GLY A 57 -4.05 2.37 -12.94
N ALA A 58 -4.74 2.70 -14.02
CA ALA A 58 -4.28 2.40 -15.39
C ALA A 58 -3.09 3.29 -15.81
N LEU A 59 -3.17 4.60 -15.51
CA LEU A 59 -2.07 5.53 -15.74
C LEU A 59 -0.86 5.19 -14.85
N GLY A 60 -1.10 4.84 -13.59
CA GLY A 60 -0.07 4.37 -12.66
C GLY A 60 0.66 3.13 -13.19
N ALA A 61 -0.08 2.15 -13.72
CA ALA A 61 0.49 0.95 -14.33
C ALA A 61 1.32 1.26 -15.58
N LEU A 62 0.84 2.15 -16.46
CA LEU A 62 1.59 2.59 -17.65
C LEU A 62 2.91 3.27 -17.25
N CYS A 63 2.86 4.21 -16.30
CA CYS A 63 4.03 4.89 -15.77
C CYS A 63 5.01 3.88 -15.15
N PHE A 64 4.52 2.90 -14.38
CA PHE A 64 5.36 1.86 -13.82
C PHE A 64 6.06 1.06 -14.92
N LEU A 65 5.36 0.62 -15.97
CA LEU A 65 5.96 -0.12 -17.07
C LEU A 65 7.05 0.67 -17.80
N LEU A 66 6.82 1.98 -18.02
CA LEU A 66 7.76 2.85 -18.71
C LEU A 66 9.03 3.12 -17.88
N PHE A 67 8.89 3.35 -16.57
CA PHE A 67 10.01 3.73 -15.69
C PHE A 67 10.65 2.56 -14.94
N ALA A 68 10.00 1.40 -14.86
CA ALA A 68 10.51 0.22 -14.15
C ALA A 68 11.94 -0.18 -14.57
N PRO A 69 12.33 -0.19 -15.87
CA PRO A 69 13.70 -0.56 -16.25
C PRO A 69 14.78 0.31 -15.61
N PHE A 70 14.46 1.56 -15.28
CA PHE A 70 15.37 2.53 -14.65
C PHE A 70 15.25 2.51 -13.12
N LEU A 71 14.03 2.37 -12.59
CA LEU A 71 13.78 2.41 -11.15
C LEU A 71 14.18 1.11 -10.46
N LEU A 72 13.92 -0.05 -11.06
CA LEU A 72 14.17 -1.35 -10.43
C LEU A 72 15.66 -1.59 -10.08
N PRO A 73 16.65 -1.24 -10.92
CA PRO A 73 18.06 -1.36 -10.54
C PRO A 73 18.44 -0.43 -9.37
N ILE A 74 17.92 0.79 -9.34
CA ILE A 74 18.19 1.77 -8.29
C ILE A 74 17.58 1.31 -6.97
N LEU A 75 16.30 0.91 -6.98
CA LEU A 75 15.61 0.39 -5.81
C LEU A 75 16.23 -0.93 -5.34
N GLY A 76 16.65 -1.79 -6.27
CA GLY A 76 17.40 -3.01 -5.97
C GLY A 76 18.70 -2.70 -5.24
N MET A 77 19.46 -1.70 -5.70
CA MET A 77 20.68 -1.24 -5.03
C MET A 77 20.41 -0.70 -3.63
N LEU A 78 19.38 0.15 -3.47
CA LEU A 78 18.96 0.66 -2.16
C LEU A 78 18.58 -0.48 -1.21
N SER A 79 17.77 -1.43 -1.67
CA SER A 79 17.38 -2.62 -0.90
C SER A 79 18.59 -3.48 -0.51
N ALA A 80 19.61 -3.52 -1.36
CA ALA A 80 20.84 -4.25 -1.09
C ALA A 80 21.59 -3.62 0.10
N PHE A 81 21.75 -2.29 0.11
CA PHE A 81 22.43 -1.57 1.19
C PHE A 81 21.65 -1.55 2.50
N VAL A 82 20.34 -1.32 2.42
CA VAL A 82 19.46 -1.10 3.57
C VAL A 82 19.14 -2.41 4.29
N LEU A 83 18.90 -3.49 3.52
CA LEU A 83 18.41 -4.77 4.07
C LEU A 83 19.42 -5.89 3.83
N THR A 84 19.67 -6.23 2.56
CA THR A 84 20.27 -7.52 2.18
C THR A 84 21.69 -7.70 2.69
N LEU A 85 22.55 -6.72 2.49
CA LEU A 85 23.97 -6.88 2.78
C LEU A 85 24.27 -6.80 4.28
N PRO A 86 23.64 -5.91 5.07
CA PRO A 86 23.64 -6.04 6.53
C PRO A 86 23.18 -7.43 7.00
N SER A 87 22.14 -8.01 6.40
CA SER A 87 21.69 -9.37 6.72
C SER A 87 22.72 -10.43 6.38
N VAL A 88 23.42 -10.31 5.24
CA VAL A 88 24.50 -11.23 4.87
C VAL A 88 25.66 -11.17 5.87
N VAL A 89 26.04 -9.97 6.34
CA VAL A 89 27.06 -9.81 7.39
C VAL A 89 26.60 -10.45 8.70
N LEU A 90 25.38 -10.15 9.15
CA LEU A 90 24.81 -10.70 10.37
C LEU A 90 24.74 -12.23 10.31
N ALA A 91 24.32 -12.80 9.18
CA ALA A 91 24.27 -14.24 8.98
C ALA A 91 25.66 -14.89 9.11
N ARG A 92 26.70 -14.26 8.55
CA ARG A 92 28.09 -14.74 8.66
C ARG A 92 28.62 -14.62 10.07
N LEU A 93 28.39 -13.49 10.75
CA LEU A 93 28.81 -13.28 12.13
C LEU A 93 28.15 -14.29 13.07
N ALA A 94 26.84 -14.51 12.91
CA ALA A 94 26.10 -15.50 13.68
C ALA A 94 26.60 -16.92 13.41
N GLY A 95 26.78 -17.30 12.14
CA GLY A 95 27.31 -18.62 11.79
C GLY A 95 28.74 -18.90 12.25
N ARG A 96 29.54 -17.86 12.55
CA ARG A 96 30.88 -18.00 13.16
C ARG A 96 30.83 -18.15 14.68
N ARG A 97 29.83 -17.56 15.34
CA ARG A 97 29.76 -17.44 16.81
C ARG A 97 28.82 -18.45 17.46
N LEU A 98 27.82 -18.92 16.73
CA LEU A 98 26.73 -19.74 17.27
C LEU A 98 26.67 -21.10 16.58
N PRO A 99 26.37 -22.17 17.32
CA PRO A 99 26.18 -23.50 16.74
C PRO A 99 24.92 -23.53 15.88
N GLY A 100 24.99 -24.15 14.71
CA GLY A 100 23.81 -24.42 13.89
C GLY A 100 24.10 -24.52 12.38
N PRO A 101 23.11 -24.98 11.59
CA PRO A 101 23.22 -25.01 10.14
C PRO A 101 23.34 -23.59 9.58
N GLY A 102 24.36 -23.34 8.76
CA GLY A 102 24.63 -21.98 8.23
C GLY A 102 23.47 -21.35 7.45
N TRP A 103 22.53 -22.14 6.91
CA TRP A 103 21.36 -21.62 6.19
C TRP A 103 20.32 -20.97 7.12
N VAL A 104 20.22 -21.41 8.38
CA VAL A 104 19.28 -20.84 9.36
C VAL A 104 19.60 -19.38 9.62
N TRP A 105 20.87 -19.04 9.71
CA TRP A 105 21.31 -17.65 9.92
C TRP A 105 20.97 -16.73 8.76
N HIS A 106 20.91 -17.24 7.53
CA HIS A 106 20.44 -16.45 6.38
C HIS A 106 18.92 -16.21 6.39
N VAL A 107 18.15 -17.04 7.08
CA VAL A 107 16.69 -16.87 7.24
C VAL A 107 16.38 -15.86 8.36
N VAL A 108 17.14 -15.89 9.45
CA VAL A 108 16.87 -15.04 10.63
C VAL A 108 17.53 -13.66 10.52
N ALA A 109 18.67 -13.53 9.85
CA ALA A 109 19.40 -12.27 9.76
C ALA A 109 18.64 -11.06 9.16
N PRO A 110 17.70 -11.23 8.20
CA PRO A 110 16.83 -10.13 7.73
C PRO A 110 16.05 -9.40 8.82
N VAL A 111 15.76 -10.05 9.94
CA VAL A 111 15.00 -9.46 11.04
C VAL A 111 15.75 -8.27 11.68
N GLY A 112 17.08 -8.31 11.74
CA GLY A 112 17.88 -7.23 12.34
C GLY A 112 17.72 -5.89 11.62
N PRO A 113 18.05 -5.79 10.31
CA PRO A 113 17.83 -4.59 9.53
C PRO A 113 16.36 -4.20 9.43
N ALA A 114 15.44 -5.18 9.36
CA ALA A 114 14.01 -4.90 9.34
C ALA A 114 13.52 -4.23 10.63
N LEU A 115 14.01 -4.63 11.80
CA LEU A 115 13.72 -3.95 13.07
C LEU A 115 14.30 -2.52 13.08
N PHE A 116 15.54 -2.37 12.62
CA PHE A 116 16.22 -1.08 12.57
C PHE A 116 15.45 -0.07 11.70
N TRP A 117 15.00 -0.48 10.51
CA TRP A 117 14.25 0.38 9.58
C TRP A 117 12.75 0.43 9.85
N GLY A 118 12.20 -0.57 10.55
CA GLY A 118 10.79 -0.61 10.96
C GLY A 118 10.45 0.49 11.96
N VAL A 119 11.38 0.87 12.84
CA VAL A 119 11.17 1.98 13.79
C VAL A 119 10.99 3.33 13.07
N PRO A 120 11.90 3.78 12.18
CA PRO A 120 11.66 4.95 11.33
C PRO A 120 10.38 4.83 10.51
N ALA A 121 10.06 3.64 9.98
CA ALA A 121 8.84 3.47 9.20
C ALA A 121 7.57 3.73 10.05
N CYS A 122 7.56 3.26 11.29
CA CYS A 122 6.49 3.53 12.24
C CYS A 122 6.40 5.01 12.63
N VAL A 123 7.54 5.66 12.89
CA VAL A 123 7.57 7.05 13.36
C VAL A 123 7.25 8.04 12.23
N LEU A 124 7.79 7.82 11.04
CA LEU A 124 7.68 8.77 9.92
C LEU A 124 6.45 8.53 9.05
N PHE A 125 6.04 7.27 8.88
CA PHE A 125 4.94 6.90 7.98
C PHE A 125 3.74 6.30 8.73
N GLY A 126 3.78 6.24 10.07
CA GLY A 126 2.67 5.71 10.87
C GLY A 126 2.45 4.20 10.72
N TRP A 127 3.37 3.46 10.10
CA TRP A 127 3.20 2.04 9.85
C TRP A 127 3.26 1.23 11.15
N PRO A 128 2.28 0.36 11.44
CA PRO A 128 2.35 -0.53 12.58
C PRO A 128 3.64 -1.37 12.56
N LEU A 129 4.37 -1.45 13.67
CA LEU A 129 5.58 -2.28 13.73
C LEU A 129 5.31 -3.75 13.39
N GLY A 130 4.11 -4.23 13.76
CA GLY A 130 3.63 -5.58 13.44
C GLY A 130 3.48 -5.86 11.94
N THR A 131 3.38 -4.84 11.09
CA THR A 131 3.33 -4.99 9.63
C THR A 131 4.64 -4.58 8.96
N ALA A 132 5.24 -3.47 9.40
CA ALA A 132 6.47 -2.93 8.82
C ALA A 132 7.66 -3.91 8.94
N VAL A 133 7.86 -4.50 10.13
CA VAL A 133 9.00 -5.39 10.37
C VAL A 133 8.89 -6.68 9.56
N PRO A 134 7.74 -7.41 9.55
CA PRO A 134 7.60 -8.59 8.69
C PRO A 134 7.73 -8.27 7.20
N ALA A 135 7.17 -7.15 6.72
CA ALA A 135 7.28 -6.75 5.32
C ALA A 135 8.74 -6.50 4.90
N LEU A 136 9.48 -5.74 5.70
CA LEU A 136 10.90 -5.47 5.45
C LEU A 136 11.76 -6.74 5.58
N ALA A 137 11.46 -7.61 6.54
CA ALA A 137 12.16 -8.89 6.70
C ALA A 137 11.92 -9.81 5.50
N ALA A 138 10.68 -9.88 5.00
CA ALA A 138 10.34 -10.64 3.81
C ALA A 138 11.09 -10.11 2.57
N LEU A 139 11.16 -8.79 2.39
CA LEU A 139 11.93 -8.17 1.32
C LEU A 139 13.44 -8.43 1.45
N GLY A 140 13.99 -8.53 2.66
CA GLY A 140 15.41 -8.86 2.87
C GLY A 140 15.74 -10.35 2.71
N LEU A 141 14.76 -11.24 2.90
CA LEU A 141 14.97 -12.69 2.98
C LEU A 141 15.43 -13.31 1.66
N LEU A 142 14.68 -13.09 0.58
CA LEU A 142 14.96 -13.69 -0.73
C LEU A 142 16.34 -13.24 -1.26
N PRO A 143 16.68 -11.94 -1.30
CA PRO A 143 18.01 -11.47 -1.69
C PRO A 143 19.14 -12.04 -0.82
N THR A 144 18.92 -12.20 0.48
CA THR A 144 19.94 -12.73 1.39
C THR A 144 20.26 -14.20 1.09
N LEU A 145 19.23 -15.02 0.85
CA LEU A 145 19.39 -16.42 0.43
C LEU A 145 20.05 -16.52 -0.95
N TRP A 146 19.71 -15.60 -1.85
CA TRP A 146 20.25 -15.55 -3.20
C TRP A 146 21.74 -15.25 -3.26
N VAL A 147 22.22 -14.30 -2.46
CA VAL A 147 23.67 -14.03 -2.32
C VAL A 147 24.39 -15.30 -1.85
N GLY A 148 23.83 -16.00 -0.86
CA GLY A 148 24.38 -17.28 -0.38
C GLY A 148 24.43 -18.36 -1.47
N LEU A 149 23.38 -18.47 -2.28
CA LEU A 149 23.29 -19.44 -3.38
C LEU A 149 24.25 -19.11 -4.53
N ALA A 150 24.26 -17.85 -4.98
CA ALA A 150 25.11 -17.38 -6.07
C ALA A 150 26.59 -17.61 -5.75
N ARG A 151 27.00 -17.34 -4.50
CA ARG A 151 28.34 -17.61 -4.00
C ARG A 151 28.67 -19.10 -4.01
N ARG A 152 27.78 -19.94 -3.48
CA ARG A 152 27.99 -21.41 -3.44
C ARG A 152 28.11 -22.03 -4.82
N ARG A 153 27.43 -21.48 -5.82
CA ARG A 153 27.41 -21.99 -7.20
C ARG A 153 28.43 -21.30 -8.12
N GLY A 154 29.15 -20.29 -7.64
CA GLY A 154 30.17 -19.58 -8.43
C GLY A 154 29.61 -18.93 -9.70
N TRP A 155 28.42 -18.33 -9.62
CA TRP A 155 27.78 -17.73 -10.79
C TRP A 155 28.52 -16.50 -11.30
N ARG A 156 28.68 -16.41 -12.63
CA ARG A 156 29.16 -15.17 -13.28
C ARG A 156 28.09 -14.08 -13.16
N GLN A 157 28.53 -12.82 -13.07
CA GLN A 157 27.66 -11.65 -12.93
C GLN A 157 26.48 -11.62 -13.90
N TRP A 158 26.74 -11.82 -15.19
CA TRP A 158 25.69 -11.89 -16.21
C TRP A 158 24.66 -12.98 -15.93
N GLY A 159 25.11 -14.14 -15.46
CA GLY A 159 24.24 -15.26 -15.11
C GLY A 159 23.38 -15.01 -13.88
N VAL A 160 23.79 -14.09 -12.98
CA VAL A 160 23.00 -13.67 -11.82
C VAL A 160 21.85 -12.78 -12.25
N TRP A 161 22.12 -11.77 -13.09
CA TRP A 161 21.11 -10.85 -13.61
C TRP A 161 20.06 -11.56 -14.46
N TRP A 162 20.48 -12.46 -15.36
CA TRP A 162 19.53 -13.23 -16.17
C TRP A 162 18.60 -14.10 -15.30
N ARG A 163 19.14 -14.79 -14.30
CA ARG A 163 18.33 -15.62 -13.42
C ARG A 163 17.42 -14.78 -12.51
N ALA A 164 17.88 -13.62 -12.06
CA ALA A 164 17.05 -12.68 -11.32
C ALA A 164 15.89 -12.16 -12.20
N ALA A 165 16.13 -11.85 -13.47
CA ALA A 165 15.08 -11.46 -14.41
C ALA A 165 14.04 -12.57 -14.61
N VAL A 166 14.47 -13.82 -14.83
CA VAL A 166 13.55 -14.98 -14.89
C VAL A 166 12.80 -15.17 -13.57
N GLY A 167 13.50 -15.05 -12.44
CA GLY A 167 12.92 -15.12 -11.11
C GLY A 167 11.87 -14.03 -10.88
N SER A 168 12.06 -12.83 -11.41
CA SER A 168 11.09 -11.73 -11.35
C SER A 168 9.76 -12.13 -12.00
N VAL A 169 9.81 -12.68 -13.21
CA VAL A 169 8.61 -13.15 -13.92
C VAL A 169 7.91 -14.26 -13.14
N VAL A 170 8.67 -15.23 -12.63
CA VAL A 170 8.10 -16.32 -11.82
C VAL A 170 7.45 -15.79 -10.54
N LEU A 171 8.12 -14.91 -9.81
CA LEU A 171 7.58 -14.29 -8.59
C LEU A 171 6.32 -13.48 -8.89
N PHE A 172 6.30 -12.75 -10.00
CA PHE A 172 5.14 -11.97 -10.42
C PHE A 172 3.93 -12.86 -10.73
N VAL A 173 4.13 -13.94 -11.50
CA VAL A 173 3.06 -14.91 -11.81
C VAL A 173 2.54 -15.59 -10.55
N LEU A 174 3.45 -15.97 -9.62
CA LEU A 174 3.06 -16.56 -8.34
C LEU A 174 2.31 -15.56 -7.45
N ALA A 175 2.73 -14.30 -7.40
CA ALA A 175 2.05 -13.24 -6.67
C ALA A 175 0.67 -12.95 -7.25
N PHE A 176 0.55 -12.89 -8.57
CA PHE A 176 -0.73 -12.70 -9.27
C PHE A 176 -1.68 -13.86 -8.99
N GLY A 177 -1.26 -15.10 -9.28
CA GLY A 177 -2.09 -16.28 -9.05
C GLY A 177 -2.43 -16.47 -7.56
N GLY A 178 -1.49 -16.21 -6.66
CA GLY A 178 -1.71 -16.26 -5.22
C GLY A 178 -2.67 -15.17 -4.73
N GLY A 179 -2.58 -13.95 -5.26
CA GLY A 179 -3.49 -12.85 -4.97
C GLY A 179 -4.91 -13.16 -5.43
N VAL A 180 -5.09 -13.60 -6.69
CA VAL A 180 -6.39 -14.04 -7.21
C VAL A 180 -6.99 -15.14 -6.34
N LEU A 181 -6.22 -16.19 -6.03
CA LEU A 181 -6.70 -17.26 -5.15
C LEU A 181 -7.06 -16.75 -3.75
N ALA A 182 -6.29 -15.81 -3.20
CA ALA A 182 -6.54 -15.26 -1.87
C ALA A 182 -7.83 -14.41 -1.84
N THR A 183 -8.13 -13.67 -2.91
CA THR A 183 -9.41 -12.95 -3.05
C THR A 183 -10.58 -13.92 -3.22
N GLU A 184 -10.48 -14.89 -4.14
CA GLU A 184 -11.55 -15.87 -4.41
C GLU A 184 -11.87 -16.77 -3.20
N THR A 185 -10.88 -17.05 -2.35
CA THR A 185 -11.07 -17.84 -1.12
C THR A 185 -11.53 -17.01 0.08
N GLY A 186 -11.63 -15.69 -0.07
CA GLY A 186 -11.96 -14.76 1.02
C GLY A 186 -10.86 -14.60 2.07
N LEU A 187 -9.62 -15.01 1.76
CA LEU A 187 -8.46 -14.78 2.63
C LEU A 187 -8.11 -13.28 2.66
N ILE A 188 -8.26 -12.59 1.54
CA ILE A 188 -8.27 -11.14 1.46
C ILE A 188 -9.74 -10.72 1.40
N GLN A 189 -10.21 -10.07 2.47
CA GLN A 189 -11.57 -9.56 2.52
C GLN A 189 -11.67 -8.31 1.65
N GLU A 190 -12.64 -8.34 0.74
CA GLU A 190 -13.01 -7.16 -0.03
C GLU A 190 -13.62 -6.11 0.90
N TYR A 191 -13.28 -4.85 0.63
CA TYR A 191 -13.80 -3.73 1.37
C TYR A 191 -15.32 -3.65 1.18
N GLU A 192 -16.05 -3.81 2.28
CA GLU A 192 -17.49 -3.57 2.33
C GLU A 192 -17.76 -2.24 3.06
N PRO A 193 -18.48 -1.29 2.44
CA PRO A 193 -18.89 -0.06 3.11
C PRO A 193 -19.74 -0.36 4.36
N PRO A 194 -19.60 0.42 5.45
CA PRO A 194 -20.39 0.18 6.65
C PRO A 194 -21.87 0.47 6.39
N LYS A 195 -22.75 -0.41 6.85
CA LYS A 195 -24.20 -0.21 6.75
C LYS A 195 -24.70 0.57 7.95
N LEU A 196 -25.12 1.81 7.72
CA LEU A 196 -25.59 2.70 8.77
C LEU A 196 -27.12 2.79 8.75
N THR A 197 -27.73 2.59 9.91
CA THR A 197 -29.15 2.90 10.09
C THR A 197 -29.38 4.42 10.11
N ARG A 198 -30.62 4.86 9.82
CA ARG A 198 -31.01 6.28 9.93
C ARG A 198 -30.64 6.89 11.29
N ALA A 199 -30.75 6.11 12.37
CA ALA A 199 -30.40 6.58 13.71
C ALA A 199 -28.89 6.79 13.90
N GLN A 200 -28.05 5.99 13.22
CA GLN A 200 -26.59 6.15 13.23
C GLN A 200 -26.12 7.26 12.28
N LEU A 201 -26.87 7.54 11.22
CA LEU A 201 -26.64 8.68 10.33
C LEU A 201 -26.98 10.02 11.01
N ALA A 202 -28.04 10.03 11.83
CA ALA A 202 -28.41 11.21 12.61
C ALA A 202 -27.30 11.58 13.61
N GLY A 203 -26.88 12.84 13.59
CA GLY A 203 -25.74 13.31 14.36
C GLY A 203 -25.07 14.53 13.72
N VAL A 204 -23.88 14.85 14.20
CA VAL A 204 -23.06 15.94 13.65
C VAL A 204 -21.85 15.33 12.95
N TRP A 205 -21.62 15.75 11.72
CA TRP A 205 -20.55 15.32 10.85
C TRP A 205 -19.64 16.51 10.55
N HIS A 206 -18.34 16.32 10.72
CA HIS A 206 -17.34 17.37 10.55
C HIS A 206 -16.42 17.09 9.37
N GLY A 207 -16.22 18.10 8.55
CA GLY A 207 -15.28 18.07 7.44
C GLY A 207 -14.14 19.08 7.60
N PRO A 208 -13.22 19.12 6.62
CA PRO A 208 -12.17 20.11 6.54
C PRO A 208 -12.70 21.55 6.58
N SER A 209 -11.85 22.51 6.95
CA SER A 209 -12.14 23.96 6.90
C SER A 209 -13.35 24.41 7.76
N GLY A 210 -13.74 23.60 8.74
CA GLY A 210 -14.87 23.85 9.63
C GLY A 210 -16.22 23.59 8.97
N ALA A 211 -16.26 22.68 7.99
CA ALA A 211 -17.51 22.16 7.46
C ALA A 211 -18.23 21.33 8.55
N GLU A 212 -19.52 21.57 8.73
CA GLU A 212 -20.38 20.84 9.65
C GLU A 212 -21.70 20.52 8.97
N LEU A 213 -22.13 19.28 9.09
CA LEU A 213 -23.44 18.79 8.66
C LEU A 213 -24.11 18.14 9.86
N ARG A 214 -25.22 18.72 10.31
CA ARG A 214 -26.07 18.14 11.35
C ARG A 214 -27.27 17.49 10.69
N LEU A 215 -27.41 16.18 10.89
CA LEU A 215 -28.52 15.38 10.42
C LEU A 215 -29.44 15.08 11.60
N HIS A 216 -30.66 15.61 11.59
CA HIS A 216 -31.62 15.38 12.66
C HIS A 216 -32.44 14.11 12.41
N PRO A 217 -32.85 13.38 13.47
CA PRO A 217 -33.63 12.14 13.32
C PRO A 217 -34.97 12.30 12.58
N ASP A 218 -35.53 13.51 12.56
CA ASP A 218 -36.79 13.84 11.87
C ASP A 218 -36.63 14.04 10.36
N GLY A 219 -35.39 14.00 9.83
CA GLY A 219 -35.10 14.26 8.43
C GLY A 219 -34.76 15.72 8.11
N SER A 220 -34.71 16.61 9.11
CA SER A 220 -34.17 17.96 8.91
C SER A 220 -32.64 17.96 8.95
N ALA A 221 -32.02 18.88 8.21
CA ALA A 221 -30.57 19.02 8.14
C ALA A 221 -30.14 20.48 8.36
N GLU A 222 -28.97 20.68 8.99
CA GLU A 222 -28.31 21.97 9.08
C GLU A 222 -26.89 21.86 8.56
N ALA A 223 -26.50 22.80 7.70
CA ALA A 223 -25.18 22.86 7.09
C ALA A 223 -24.45 24.15 7.45
N VAL A 224 -23.16 24.03 7.76
CA VAL A 224 -22.25 25.16 7.94
C VAL A 224 -21.00 24.92 7.12
N LYS A 225 -20.72 25.80 6.16
CA LYS A 225 -19.56 25.71 5.26
C LYS A 225 -19.47 24.35 4.54
N LEU A 226 -20.62 23.74 4.25
CA LEU A 226 -20.67 22.41 3.66
C LEU A 226 -20.45 22.50 2.15
N PRO A 227 -19.50 21.75 1.56
CA PRO A 227 -19.42 21.59 0.12
C PRO A 227 -20.70 20.96 -0.45
N ALA A 228 -21.27 21.53 -1.51
CA ALA A 228 -22.45 21.00 -2.19
C ALA A 228 -22.30 21.12 -3.72
N GLN A 229 -23.10 20.36 -4.45
CA GLN A 229 -23.11 20.34 -5.91
C GLN A 229 -23.46 21.75 -6.43
N PRO A 230 -22.70 22.34 -7.36
CA PRO A 230 -23.03 23.63 -7.94
C PRO A 230 -24.35 23.54 -8.75
N PRO A 231 -25.12 24.63 -8.86
CA PRO A 231 -26.28 24.70 -9.76
C PRO A 231 -25.88 24.40 -11.22
N PHE A 232 -26.72 23.67 -11.97
CA PHE A 232 -26.50 23.35 -13.39
C PHE A 232 -26.17 24.56 -14.28
N ASP A 233 -26.64 25.75 -13.92
CA ASP A 233 -26.46 26.99 -14.68
C ASP A 233 -25.13 27.73 -14.38
N ASP A 234 -24.36 27.28 -13.39
CA ASP A 234 -23.07 27.88 -13.02
C ASP A 234 -21.91 27.24 -13.80
N ASP A 235 -21.00 28.11 -14.27
CA ASP A 235 -19.81 27.81 -15.09
C ASP A 235 -19.14 26.47 -14.72
N HIS A 236 -18.91 25.60 -15.72
CA HIS A 236 -18.29 24.26 -15.62
C HIS A 236 -16.86 24.21 -15.02
N PHE A 237 -16.39 25.30 -14.40
CA PHE A 237 -15.06 25.46 -13.81
C PHE A 237 -15.04 25.35 -12.29
N ARG A 238 -16.20 25.21 -11.62
CA ARG A 238 -16.27 25.03 -10.16
C ARG A 238 -16.66 23.60 -9.81
N ASP A 239 -15.80 22.92 -9.05
CA ASP A 239 -16.10 21.58 -8.56
C ASP A 239 -17.28 21.59 -7.58
N TYR A 240 -17.33 22.56 -6.65
CA TYR A 240 -18.36 22.65 -5.60
C TYR A 240 -18.63 24.08 -5.15
N VAL A 241 -19.79 24.29 -4.53
CA VAL A 241 -20.15 25.51 -3.80
C VAL A 241 -20.11 25.27 -2.29
N VAL A 242 -19.92 26.33 -1.49
CA VAL A 242 -19.87 26.23 -0.03
C VAL A 242 -21.15 26.79 0.56
N CYS A 243 -21.91 25.93 1.22
CA CYS A 243 -23.27 26.20 1.65
C CYS A 243 -23.38 26.41 3.15
N ARG A 244 -24.34 27.24 3.53
CA ARG A 244 -24.82 27.42 4.90
C ARG A 244 -26.33 27.57 4.86
N GLY A 245 -27.04 26.73 5.60
CA GLY A 245 -28.50 26.78 5.63
C GLY A 245 -29.12 25.56 6.30
N SER A 246 -30.45 25.56 6.34
CA SER A 246 -31.26 24.40 6.67
C SER A 246 -31.60 23.61 5.41
N GLY A 247 -32.12 22.40 5.61
CA GLY A 247 -32.64 21.58 4.53
C GLY A 247 -33.26 20.29 5.06
N THR A 248 -33.34 19.31 4.18
CA THR A 248 -33.81 17.96 4.51
C THR A 248 -32.81 16.91 4.04
N TRP A 249 -32.87 15.75 4.66
CA TRP A 249 -32.07 14.60 4.28
C TRP A 249 -32.88 13.31 4.38
N GLU A 250 -32.52 12.36 3.54
CA GLU A 250 -33.04 11.00 3.59
C GLU A 250 -31.91 9.99 3.33
N PRO A 251 -31.93 8.83 4.02
CA PRO A 251 -31.11 7.70 3.59
C PRO A 251 -31.54 7.29 2.18
N ASP A 252 -30.57 7.03 1.33
CA ASP A 252 -30.81 6.65 -0.05
C ASP A 252 -29.99 5.39 -0.36
N ASP A 253 -30.71 4.31 -0.64
CA ASP A 253 -30.19 3.00 -1.02
C ASP A 253 -30.04 2.87 -2.55
N ASP A 254 -30.62 3.81 -3.30
CA ASP A 254 -30.54 3.86 -4.75
C ASP A 254 -29.65 5.01 -5.19
N SER A 255 -28.36 4.78 -4.92
CA SER A 255 -27.24 5.20 -5.74
C SER A 255 -27.53 6.32 -6.73
N GLY A 256 -27.15 7.56 -6.44
CA GLY A 256 -27.07 8.62 -7.46
C GLY A 256 -26.04 8.34 -8.58
N GLY A 257 -26.02 7.12 -9.14
CA GLY A 257 -25.03 6.54 -10.03
C GLY A 257 -23.94 5.68 -9.34
N THR A 258 -23.91 5.59 -8.01
CA THR A 258 -22.84 4.91 -7.23
C THR A 258 -23.37 3.67 -6.51
N GLU A 259 -22.89 2.45 -6.76
CA GLU A 259 -23.36 1.16 -6.15
C GLU A 259 -23.28 1.04 -4.60
N ARG A 260 -23.62 2.09 -3.85
CA ARG A 260 -23.30 2.31 -2.43
C ARG A 260 -24.35 3.20 -1.78
N ASP A 261 -24.78 2.78 -0.59
CA ASP A 261 -25.71 3.52 0.27
C ASP A 261 -25.16 4.91 0.63
N GLY A 262 -26.07 5.87 0.79
CA GLY A 262 -25.72 7.25 1.06
C GLY A 262 -26.80 8.05 1.78
N VAL A 263 -26.57 9.37 1.79
CA VAL A 263 -27.51 10.38 2.25
C VAL A 263 -27.74 11.36 1.12
N LEU A 264 -28.98 11.46 0.66
CA LEU A 264 -29.40 12.52 -0.24
C LEU A 264 -29.71 13.77 0.58
N LEU A 265 -28.93 14.82 0.39
CA LEU A 265 -29.07 16.08 1.11
C LEU A 265 -29.65 17.15 0.19
N LYS A 266 -30.76 17.77 0.62
CA LYS A 266 -31.43 18.86 -0.10
C LYS A 266 -31.41 20.11 0.77
N LEU A 267 -30.57 21.08 0.42
CA LEU A 267 -30.45 22.34 1.17
C LEU A 267 -31.36 23.41 0.58
N ASP A 268 -31.96 24.22 1.46
CA ASP A 268 -32.87 25.28 1.04
C ASP A 268 -32.11 26.47 0.41
N GLY A 269 -32.82 27.25 -0.41
CA GLY A 269 -32.35 28.51 -0.94
C GLY A 269 -31.38 28.36 -2.12
N THR A 270 -30.28 29.11 -2.10
CA THR A 270 -29.28 29.12 -3.19
C THR A 270 -28.14 28.13 -2.93
N CYS A 271 -28.36 27.11 -2.08
CA CYS A 271 -27.32 26.19 -1.64
C CYS A 271 -27.11 25.02 -2.59
N GLY A 272 -26.83 25.32 -3.87
CA GLY A 272 -26.52 24.31 -4.87
C GLY A 272 -27.68 23.37 -5.17
N GLU A 273 -27.36 22.22 -5.73
CA GLU A 273 -28.32 21.14 -6.00
C GLU A 273 -28.29 20.06 -4.92
N ASP A 274 -29.26 19.15 -5.01
CA ASP A 274 -29.30 17.94 -4.20
C ASP A 274 -27.96 17.21 -4.29
N THR A 275 -27.33 16.98 -3.13
CA THR A 275 -25.99 16.41 -3.04
C THR A 275 -26.06 15.05 -2.38
N PHE A 276 -25.60 14.02 -3.09
CA PHE A 276 -25.50 12.66 -2.56
C PHE A 276 -24.17 12.46 -1.84
N TRP A 277 -24.24 12.18 -0.53
CA TRP A 277 -23.08 11.84 0.29
C TRP A 277 -23.04 10.33 0.51
N SER A 278 -22.11 9.65 -0.13
CA SER A 278 -21.92 8.20 -0.02
C SER A 278 -21.31 7.80 1.33
N ILE A 279 -21.68 6.62 1.84
CA ILE A 279 -21.14 6.08 3.09
C ILE A 279 -19.82 5.34 2.83
N GLY A 280 -18.75 5.68 3.55
CA GLY A 280 -17.46 5.00 3.51
C GLY A 280 -16.86 4.77 4.90
N GLY A 281 -15.55 4.52 4.95
CA GLY A 281 -14.84 4.25 6.19
C GLY A 281 -15.07 2.82 6.71
N SER A 282 -15.17 2.64 8.02
CA SER A 282 -15.37 1.32 8.66
C SER A 282 -16.49 1.35 9.69
N GLU A 283 -16.96 0.20 10.16
CA GLU A 283 -18.02 0.15 11.20
C GLU A 283 -17.66 0.96 12.46
N GLY A 284 -16.38 0.96 12.87
CA GLY A 284 -15.92 1.71 14.05
C GLY A 284 -15.52 3.17 13.77
N ALA A 285 -15.43 3.55 12.51
CA ALA A 285 -15.09 4.89 12.08
C ALA A 285 -15.75 5.17 10.71
N PRO A 286 -17.09 5.33 10.68
CA PRO A 286 -17.80 5.58 9.44
C PRO A 286 -17.52 6.99 8.94
N GLU A 287 -17.65 7.17 7.63
CA GLU A 287 -17.39 8.43 6.94
C GLU A 287 -18.52 8.71 5.94
N LEU A 288 -18.81 9.98 5.70
CA LEU A 288 -19.64 10.42 4.58
C LEU A 288 -18.73 11.13 3.59
N PHE A 289 -18.78 10.76 2.32
CA PHE A 289 -17.95 11.38 1.30
C PHE A 289 -18.71 11.74 0.04
N VAL A 290 -18.14 12.65 -0.72
CA VAL A 290 -18.62 13.03 -2.06
C VAL A 290 -17.41 13.41 -2.90
N LEU A 291 -17.42 12.98 -4.16
CA LEU A 291 -16.41 13.35 -5.15
C LEU A 291 -17.02 14.37 -6.11
N PHE A 292 -16.58 15.61 -6.01
CA PHE A 292 -17.08 16.70 -6.85
C PHE A 292 -16.28 16.83 -8.15
N GLY A 293 -16.95 17.16 -9.25
CA GLY A 293 -16.30 17.37 -10.55
C GLY A 293 -16.04 16.07 -11.32
N ASP A 294 -14.98 16.06 -12.12
CA ASP A 294 -14.57 14.89 -12.93
C ASP A 294 -14.08 13.75 -12.00
N PRO A 295 -14.57 12.51 -12.12
CA PRO A 295 -14.07 11.36 -11.36
C PRO A 295 -12.53 11.17 -11.37
N ASP A 296 -11.86 11.65 -12.42
CA ASP A 296 -10.40 11.48 -12.60
C ASP A 296 -9.56 12.62 -11.99
N GLY A 297 -10.18 13.74 -11.63
CA GLY A 297 -9.50 14.95 -11.15
C GLY A 297 -10.27 15.73 -10.08
N GLY A 298 -11.34 15.14 -9.58
CA GLY A 298 -12.34 15.78 -8.74
C GLY A 298 -11.89 16.08 -7.33
N SER A 299 -12.65 16.95 -6.68
CA SER A 299 -12.43 17.35 -5.29
C SER A 299 -13.14 16.40 -4.33
N LEU A 300 -12.41 15.43 -3.77
CA LEU A 300 -12.92 14.55 -2.71
C LEU A 300 -13.15 15.32 -1.40
N ARG A 301 -14.35 15.18 -0.84
CA ARG A 301 -14.74 15.74 0.47
C ARG A 301 -15.22 14.62 1.37
N ILE A 302 -14.72 14.63 2.61
CA ILE A 302 -15.01 13.61 3.62
C ILE A 302 -15.49 14.32 4.89
N LEU A 303 -16.57 13.82 5.47
CA LEU A 303 -17.09 14.19 6.78
C LEU A 303 -16.97 12.99 7.72
N LYS A 304 -16.63 13.26 8.98
CA LYS A 304 -16.49 12.26 10.04
C LYS A 304 -17.45 12.58 11.18
N PRO A 305 -18.10 11.58 11.79
CA PRO A 305 -19.04 11.83 12.86
C PRO A 305 -18.30 12.37 14.10
N THR A 306 -18.95 13.24 14.86
CA THR A 306 -18.49 13.58 16.21
C THR A 306 -18.49 12.30 17.04
N ARG A 307 -17.31 11.88 17.55
CA ARG A 307 -17.26 10.78 18.51
C ARG A 307 -17.96 11.22 19.79
N GLY A 308 -19.09 10.58 20.10
CA GLY A 308 -19.74 10.64 21.41
C GLY A 308 -18.92 9.93 22.48
#